data_AF-A0A9X5I9T7-F1
#
_entry.id   AF-A0A9X5I9T7-F1
#
_cell.length_a   1.000
_cell.length_b   1.000
_cell.length_c   1.000
_cell.angle_alpha   90.00
_cell.angle_beta   90.00
_cell.angle_gamma   90.00
#
_symmetry.space_group_name_H-M   'P 1'
#
loop_
_entity.id
_entity.type
_entity.pdbx_description
1 polymer ?
#
loop_
_entity_poly.entity_id
_entity_poly.type
_entity_poly.pdbx_seq_one_letter_code
_entity_poly.pdbx_strand_id
1 'polypeptide(L)'
;MTDPLVERLRAQLGGPRDGALLRFSLGNAFLGEGAYADAAQAFRDAIDFDPHYSAAWKLLGKALLAVDDTEGAAAAWRSGIETASGRGDIQAAKEMSVFLNRLLRSP
;
A
#
# COMPACT_ATOMS: atom_id res chain seq x y z
N MET A 1 -15.08 -14.01 10.52
CA MET A 1 -14.94 -13.27 11.79
C MET A 1 -13.85 -12.26 11.52
N THR A 2 -14.20 -10.99 11.32
CA THR A 2 -13.24 -9.93 10.98
C THR A 2 -12.22 -9.82 12.10
N ASP A 3 -10.92 -9.72 11.79
CA ASP A 3 -9.89 -9.60 12.81
C ASP A 3 -10.19 -8.41 13.76
N PRO A 4 -10.09 -8.59 15.09
CA PRO A 4 -10.38 -7.55 16.06
C PRO A 4 -9.51 -6.29 15.87
N LEU A 5 -8.36 -6.38 15.19
CA LEU A 5 -7.53 -5.24 14.84
C LEU A 5 -8.18 -4.36 13.78
N VAL A 6 -8.74 -4.94 12.71
CA VAL A 6 -9.39 -4.18 11.64
C VAL A 6 -10.57 -3.38 12.17
N GLU A 7 -11.42 -4.00 12.98
CA GLU A 7 -12.58 -3.33 13.56
C GLU A 7 -12.17 -2.15 14.46
N ARG A 8 -11.14 -2.37 15.30
CA ARG A 8 -10.60 -1.32 16.18
C ARG A 8 -10.01 -0.15 15.40
N LEU A 9 -9.29 -0.43 14.31
CA LEU A 9 -8.70 0.61 13.47
C LEU A 9 -9.78 1.36 12.67
N ARG A 10 -10.82 0.68 12.17
CA ARG A 10 -11.96 1.31 11.48
C ARG A 10 -12.72 2.25 12.41
N ALA A 11 -12.90 1.88 13.67
CA ALA A 11 -13.57 2.71 14.67
C ALA A 11 -12.82 4.03 14.97
N GLN A 12 -11.55 4.16 14.58
CA GLN A 12 -10.75 5.37 14.77
C GLN A 12 -10.83 6.35 13.59
N LEU A 13 -11.47 5.95 12.47
CA LEU A 13 -11.69 6.82 11.31
C LEU A 13 -12.57 8.02 11.71
N GLY A 14 -12.24 9.21 11.23
CA GLY A 14 -12.89 10.47 11.64
C GLY A 14 -12.52 10.96 13.05
N GLY A 15 -11.64 10.24 13.76
CA GLY A 15 -11.12 10.64 15.08
C GLY A 15 -9.81 11.44 15.02
N PRO A 16 -9.22 11.79 16.18
CA PRO A 16 -7.98 12.58 16.26
C PRO A 16 -6.74 11.85 15.73
N ARG A 17 -6.83 10.54 15.49
CA ARG A 17 -5.76 9.72 14.90
C ARG A 17 -6.03 9.38 13.43
N ASP A 18 -7.05 10.00 12.83
CA ASP A 18 -7.36 9.77 11.43
C ASP A 18 -6.30 10.38 10.52
N GLY A 19 -5.92 9.64 9.48
CA GLY A 19 -4.94 10.07 8.50
C GLY A 19 -4.34 8.91 7.72
N ALA A 20 -3.26 9.19 6.98
CA ALA A 20 -2.57 8.20 6.15
C ALA A 20 -2.05 7.00 6.96
N LEU A 21 -1.50 7.23 8.15
CA LEU A 21 -0.94 6.17 8.99
C LEU A 21 -2.01 5.17 9.48
N LEU A 22 -3.21 5.65 9.83
CA LEU A 22 -4.31 4.80 10.27
C LEU A 22 -4.79 3.91 9.12
N ARG A 23 -5.00 4.49 7.94
CA ARG A 23 -5.39 3.78 6.72
C ARG A 23 -4.33 2.78 6.26
N PHE A 24 -3.05 3.13 6.39
CA PHE A 24 -1.95 2.19 6.16
C PHE A 24 -1.96 1.03 7.15
N SER A 25 -2.21 1.30 8.44
CA SER A 25 -2.32 0.24 9.45
C SER A 25 -3.49 -0.70 9.15
N LEU A 26 -4.62 -0.16 8.69
CA LEU A 26 -5.76 -0.95 8.19
C LEU A 26 -5.35 -1.83 7.02
N GLY A 27 -4.68 -1.28 6.01
CA GLY A 27 -4.21 -2.05 4.87
C GLY A 27 -3.26 -3.18 5.25
N ASN A 28 -2.37 -2.96 6.24
CA ASN A 28 -1.49 -4.02 6.75
C ASN A 28 -2.27 -5.13 7.47
N ALA A 29 -3.29 -4.78 8.26
CA ALA A 29 -4.14 -5.77 8.90
C ALA A 29 -4.87 -6.63 7.86
N PHE A 30 -5.45 -5.99 6.82
CA PHE A 30 -6.07 -6.72 5.70
C PHE A 30 -5.09 -7.60 4.94
N LEU A 31 -3.85 -7.16 4.70
CA LEU A 31 -2.81 -8.00 4.10
C LEU A 31 -2.53 -9.25 4.95
N GLY A 32 -2.46 -9.10 6.27
CA GLY A 32 -2.25 -10.20 7.21
C GLY A 32 -3.39 -11.24 7.19
N GLU A 33 -4.61 -10.78 6.94
CA GLU A 33 -5.79 -11.64 6.78
C GLU A 33 -5.93 -12.26 5.38
N GLY A 34 -5.08 -11.88 4.41
CA GLY A 34 -5.23 -12.27 3.01
C GLY A 34 -6.38 -11.55 2.28
N ALA A 35 -6.97 -10.53 2.90
CA ALA A 35 -7.99 -9.67 2.29
C ALA A 35 -7.33 -8.62 1.38
N TYR A 36 -6.70 -9.09 0.29
CA TYR A 36 -5.85 -8.25 -0.56
C TYR A 36 -6.60 -7.11 -1.25
N ALA A 37 -7.87 -7.31 -1.62
CA ALA A 37 -8.69 -6.26 -2.23
C ALA A 37 -8.97 -5.11 -1.23
N ASP A 38 -9.38 -5.44 0.00
CA ASP A 38 -9.59 -4.46 1.07
C ASP A 38 -8.28 -3.76 1.45
N ALA A 39 -7.16 -4.51 1.46
CA ALA A 39 -5.84 -3.94 1.69
C ALA A 39 -5.47 -2.90 0.64
N ALA A 40 -5.67 -3.22 -0.64
CA ALA A 40 -5.41 -2.31 -1.74
C ALA A 40 -6.24 -1.03 -1.60
N GLN A 41 -7.52 -1.13 -1.23
CA GLN A 41 -8.35 0.04 -1.00
C GLN A 41 -7.83 0.89 0.17
N ALA A 42 -7.51 0.27 1.31
CA ALA A 42 -7.00 1.00 2.47
C ALA A 42 -5.65 1.70 2.18
N PHE A 43 -4.78 1.10 1.36
CA PHE A 43 -3.55 1.77 0.92
C PHE A 43 -3.81 2.92 -0.06
N ARG A 44 -4.78 2.79 -0.98
CA ARG A 44 -5.21 3.90 -1.84
C ARG A 44 -5.72 5.07 -1.00
N ASP A 45 -6.55 4.80 0.01
CA ASP A 45 -7.05 5.85 0.89
C ASP A 45 -5.90 6.49 1.70
N ALA A 46 -4.89 5.71 2.09
CA ALA A 46 -3.70 6.25 2.76
C ALA A 46 -2.90 7.20 1.85
N ILE A 47 -2.79 6.85 0.57
CA ILE A 47 -2.12 7.64 -0.47
C ILE A 47 -2.93 8.89 -0.82
N ASP A 48 -4.26 8.81 -0.84
CA ASP A 48 -5.12 9.98 -1.05
C ASP A 48 -4.91 11.03 0.05
N PHE A 49 -4.70 10.56 1.29
CA PHE A 49 -4.40 11.43 2.42
C PHE A 49 -2.95 11.95 2.42
N ASP A 50 -1.98 11.09 2.15
CA ASP A 50 -0.57 11.49 1.99
C ASP A 50 0.03 10.81 0.75
N PRO A 51 0.06 11.52 -0.39
CA PRO A 51 0.63 11.00 -1.62
C PRO A 51 2.11 10.65 -1.48
N HIS A 52 2.81 11.22 -0.49
CA HIS A 52 4.23 11.01 -0.23
C HIS A 52 4.53 9.80 0.65
N TYR A 53 3.52 8.99 0.97
CA TYR A 53 3.66 7.85 1.84
C TYR A 53 4.20 6.62 1.09
N SER A 54 5.51 6.60 0.84
CA SER A 54 6.23 5.55 0.08
C SER A 54 5.90 4.12 0.54
N ALA A 55 5.67 3.93 1.84
CA ALA A 55 5.32 2.63 2.41
C ALA A 55 3.95 2.12 1.91
N ALA A 56 2.95 3.00 1.79
CA ALA A 56 1.64 2.62 1.25
C ALA A 56 1.73 2.27 -0.24
N TRP A 57 2.50 3.03 -1.04
CA TRP A 57 2.73 2.68 -2.45
C TRP A 57 3.37 1.29 -2.61
N LYS A 58 4.37 0.98 -1.79
CA LYS A 58 5.04 -0.33 -1.79
C LYS A 58 4.05 -1.47 -1.52
N LEU A 59 3.23 -1.33 -0.48
CA LEU A 59 2.28 -2.37 -0.08
C LEU A 59 1.04 -2.43 -0.98
N LEU A 60 0.61 -1.31 -1.57
CA LEU A 60 -0.43 -1.27 -2.59
C LEU A 60 -0.05 -2.16 -3.77
N GLY A 61 1.16 -2.02 -4.32
CA GLY A 61 1.57 -2.88 -5.43
C GLY A 61 1.64 -4.36 -5.07
N LYS A 62 1.99 -4.70 -3.82
CA LYS A 62 1.93 -6.10 -3.35
C LYS A 62 0.51 -6.62 -3.22
N ALA A 63 -0.41 -5.80 -2.69
CA ALA A 63 -1.82 -6.15 -2.54
C ALA A 63 -2.48 -6.35 -3.92
N LEU A 64 -2.17 -5.49 -4.89
CA LEU A 64 -2.66 -5.59 -6.26
C LEU A 64 -2.14 -6.84 -6.97
N LEU A 65 -0.85 -7.15 -6.80
CA LEU A 65 -0.29 -8.38 -7.35
C LEU A 65 -0.97 -9.63 -6.79
N ALA A 66 -1.36 -9.62 -5.50
CA ALA A 66 -2.02 -10.73 -4.85
C ALA A 66 -3.49 -10.94 -5.27
N VAL A 67 -4.09 -9.96 -5.97
CA VAL A 67 -5.40 -10.11 -6.63
C VAL A 67 -5.27 -10.24 -8.15
N ASP A 68 -4.09 -10.64 -8.64
CA ASP A 68 -3.74 -10.78 -10.06
C ASP A 68 -3.81 -9.47 -10.88
N ASP A 69 -3.96 -8.31 -10.23
CA ASP A 69 -3.90 -6.99 -10.87
C ASP A 69 -2.44 -6.56 -11.08
N THR A 70 -1.80 -7.22 -12.04
CA THR A 70 -0.41 -7.00 -12.43
C THR A 70 -0.19 -5.59 -12.99
N GLU A 71 -1.12 -5.08 -13.77
CA GLU A 71 -1.03 -3.73 -14.34
C GLU A 71 -1.12 -2.66 -13.24
N GLY A 72 -2.08 -2.80 -12.32
CA GLY A 72 -2.21 -1.92 -11.17
C GLY A 72 -1.00 -2.00 -10.24
N ALA A 73 -0.45 -3.19 -10.01
CA ALA A 73 0.77 -3.36 -9.22
C ALA A 73 1.97 -2.63 -9.84
N ALA A 74 2.17 -2.76 -11.15
CA ALA A 74 3.23 -2.09 -11.87
C ALA A 74 3.07 -0.56 -11.82
N ALA A 75 1.84 -0.05 -12.00
CA ALA A 75 1.54 1.37 -11.90
C ALA A 75 1.81 1.91 -10.49
N ALA A 76 1.34 1.23 -9.45
CA ALA A 76 1.56 1.63 -8.06
C ALA A 76 3.05 1.69 -7.70
N TRP A 77 3.86 0.72 -8.12
CA TRP A 77 5.29 0.76 -7.87
C TRP A 77 6.00 1.85 -8.68
N ARG A 78 5.60 2.14 -9.93
CA ARG A 78 6.17 3.27 -10.69
C ARG A 78 5.94 4.60 -9.97
N SER A 79 4.69 4.91 -9.61
CA SER A 79 4.35 6.14 -8.90
C SER A 79 5.01 6.21 -7.52
N GLY A 80 5.10 5.08 -6.82
CA GLY A 80 5.80 4.97 -5.55
C GLY A 80 7.31 5.25 -5.68
N ILE A 81 7.97 4.74 -6.72
CA ILE A 81 9.40 4.99 -6.98
C ILE A 81 9.65 6.46 -7.25
N GLU A 82 8.83 7.10 -8.09
CA GLU A 82 8.96 8.53 -8.41
C GLU A 82 8.82 9.37 -7.14
N THR A 83 7.79 9.08 -6.35
CA THR A 83 7.50 9.81 -5.12
C THR A 83 8.60 9.61 -4.07
N ALA A 84 9.02 8.36 -3.84
CA ALA A 84 10.07 8.03 -2.87
C ALA A 84 11.41 8.66 -3.26
N SER A 85 11.77 8.61 -4.56
CA SER A 85 13.01 9.21 -5.07
C SER A 85 12.99 10.72 -4.92
N GLY A 86 11.88 11.38 -5.24
CA GLY A 86 11.71 12.83 -5.08
C GLY A 86 11.84 13.30 -3.63
N ARG A 87 11.49 12.44 -2.65
CA ARG A 87 11.61 12.74 -1.23
C ARG A 87 12.95 12.34 -0.60
N GLY A 88 13.84 11.70 -1.36
CA GLY A 88 15.09 11.13 -0.84
C GLY A 88 14.92 9.81 -0.07
N ASP A 89 13.75 9.16 -0.15
CA ASP A 89 13.52 7.80 0.36
C ASP A 89 14.05 6.76 -0.64
N ILE A 90 15.37 6.78 -0.81
CA ILE A 90 16.08 5.95 -1.78
C ILE A 90 15.87 4.46 -1.48
N GLN A 91 15.67 4.09 -0.22
CA GLN A 91 15.49 2.70 0.17
C GLN A 91 14.13 2.17 -0.31
N ALA A 92 13.04 2.91 -0.09
CA ALA A 92 11.73 2.49 -0.58
C ALA A 92 11.70 2.45 -2.13
N ALA A 93 12.31 3.43 -2.79
CA ALA A 93 12.44 3.46 -4.25
C ALA A 93 13.18 2.23 -4.79
N LYS A 94 14.29 1.83 -4.15
CA LYS A 94 15.04 0.62 -4.52
C LYS A 94 14.21 -0.64 -4.34
N GLU A 95 13.53 -0.80 -3.20
CA GLU A 95 12.68 -1.97 -2.94
C GLU A 95 11.58 -2.10 -4.01
N MET A 96 10.86 -1.03 -4.29
CA MET A 96 9.80 -1.01 -5.29
C MET A 96 10.35 -1.28 -6.70
N SER A 97 11.53 -0.76 -7.03
CA SER A 97 12.20 -1.04 -8.31
C SER A 97 12.52 -2.53 -8.47
N VAL A 98 12.91 -3.21 -7.39
CA VAL A 98 13.14 -4.67 -7.43
C VAL A 98 11.84 -5.41 -7.70
N PHE A 99 10.74 -5.03 -7.05
CA PHE A 99 9.44 -5.67 -7.28
C PHE A 99 8.94 -5.45 -8.70
N LEU A 100 9.00 -4.21 -9.20
CA LEU A 100 8.62 -3.88 -10.58
C LEU A 100 9.47 -4.65 -11.60
N ASN A 101 10.79 -4.70 -11.42
CA ASN A 101 11.66 -5.45 -12.33
C ASN A 101 11.36 -6.96 -12.32
N ARG A 102 11.04 -7.53 -11.15
CA ARG A 102 10.66 -8.95 -11.08
C ARG A 102 9.36 -9.19 -11.83
N LEU A 103 8.37 -8.32 -11.65
CA LEU A 103 7.08 -8.42 -12.33
C LEU A 103 7.22 -8.34 -13.85
N LEU A 104 8.02 -7.39 -14.36
CA LEU A 104 8.25 -7.21 -15.79
C LEU A 104 9.11 -8.32 -16.43
N ARG A 105 9.80 -9.12 -15.62
CA ARG A 105 10.64 -10.25 -16.07
C ARG A 105 9.93 -11.60 -15.96
N SER A 106 8.75 -11.64 -15.34
CA SER A 106 7.91 -12.84 -15.34
C SER A 106 7.37 -13.05 -16.76
N PRO A 107 7.59 -14.24 -17.36
CA PRO A 107 7.20 -14.55 -18.75
C PRO A 107 5.70 -14.70 -18.93
#